data_AF-A0A970WJ02-F1
#
_entry.id   AF-A0A970WJ02-F1
#
_cell.length_a   1.000
_cell.length_b   1.000
_cell.length_c   1.000
_cell.angle_alpha   90.00
_cell.angle_beta   90.00
_cell.angle_gamma   90.00
#
_symmetry.space_group_name_H-M   'P 1'
#
loop_
_entity.id
_entity.type
_entity.pdbx_description
1 polymer ?
#
loop_
_entity_poly.entity_id
_entity_poly.type
_entity_poly.pdbx_seq_one_letter_code
_entity_poly.pdbx_strand_id
1 'polypeptide(L)'
;MTRYSVLCVLLTACIVGFLAPASADAAGAKPIAVLSLTSHDDLKGDTGGLGTLARVPDLPTWLSSVLRVFDEGKGASGLDASRPWGVVLQLGDRLSAYAFVPVRDAESLLWDLDEHIDATEEVGSDVYRVTGTQPGKQLYARLKGDWIYVADRREDLSDVADDPAGLLSGLNKKYDVALCVETGNIPEKEGRAIINLLGDKFGSVIRQHASEEALHFLGEALNASEQVTMGWKKH
;
A
#
# COMPACT_ATOMS: atom_id res chain seq x y z
N MET A 1 -13.32 22.78 -12.32
CA MET A 1 -13.45 22.81 -10.84
C MET A 1 -13.66 21.38 -10.38
N THR A 2 -12.59 20.68 -10.01
CA THR A 2 -12.62 19.45 -9.21
C THR A 2 -11.18 19.17 -8.80
N ARG A 3 -10.73 19.96 -7.82
CA ARG A 3 -9.46 19.81 -7.13
C ARG A 3 -9.73 18.84 -5.98
N TYR A 4 -9.76 17.55 -6.30
CA TYR A 4 -9.81 16.51 -5.27
C TYR A 4 -8.36 16.16 -4.97
N SER A 5 -7.88 16.48 -3.78
CA SER A 5 -6.60 15.98 -3.30
C SER A 5 -6.76 14.54 -2.94
N VAL A 6 -5.73 13.89 -3.38
CA VAL A 6 -5.80 12.54 -3.79
C VAL A 6 -5.17 11.71 -2.69
N LEU A 7 -4.39 12.27 -1.77
CA LEU A 7 -3.86 11.51 -0.63
C LEU A 7 -5.00 10.88 0.21
N CYS A 8 -6.08 11.61 0.51
CA CYS A 8 -7.26 11.04 1.17
C CYS A 8 -8.00 10.02 0.28
N VAL A 9 -8.09 10.23 -1.03
CA VAL A 9 -8.73 9.27 -1.95
C VAL A 9 -7.88 8.00 -2.12
N LEU A 10 -6.56 8.11 -2.10
CA LEU A 10 -5.57 7.04 -2.29
C LEU A 10 -5.44 6.15 -1.06
N LEU A 11 -5.36 6.78 0.11
CA LEU A 11 -5.33 6.06 1.39
C LEU A 11 -6.68 5.38 1.66
N THR A 12 -7.80 5.95 1.18
CA THR A 12 -9.10 5.30 1.34
C THR A 12 -9.40 4.24 0.26
N ALA A 13 -8.87 4.38 -0.96
CA ALA A 13 -9.12 3.40 -2.04
C ALA A 13 -8.38 2.07 -1.84
N CYS A 14 -7.22 2.07 -1.17
CA CYS A 14 -6.46 0.85 -0.92
C CYS A 14 -7.10 -0.05 0.16
N ILE A 15 -7.82 0.55 1.12
CA ILE A 15 -8.13 -0.14 2.38
C ILE A 15 -9.61 -0.53 2.52
N VAL A 16 -10.55 0.19 1.88
CA VAL A 16 -12.01 -0.05 1.98
C VAL A 16 -12.48 -1.43 1.42
N GLY A 17 -11.58 -2.24 0.87
CA GLY A 17 -11.90 -3.55 0.29
C GLY A 17 -11.85 -4.77 1.21
N PHE A 18 -11.41 -4.66 2.47
CA PHE A 18 -11.02 -5.80 3.31
C PHE A 18 -11.95 -5.98 4.53
N LEU A 19 -13.26 -6.10 4.30
CA LEU A 19 -14.22 -6.46 5.34
C LEU A 19 -14.27 -7.98 5.53
N ALA A 20 -13.56 -8.50 6.53
CA ALA A 20 -13.80 -9.81 7.12
C ALA A 20 -13.99 -9.67 8.65
N PRO A 21 -14.93 -10.41 9.27
CA PRO A 21 -15.14 -10.36 10.72
C PRO A 21 -13.93 -10.90 11.47
N ALA A 22 -13.49 -10.18 12.50
CA ALA A 22 -12.32 -10.51 13.31
C ALA A 22 -12.64 -11.56 14.39
N SER A 23 -11.69 -12.48 14.64
CA SER A 23 -11.60 -13.27 15.89
C SER A 23 -10.46 -12.68 16.73
N ALA A 24 -10.57 -12.64 18.05
CA ALA A 24 -9.56 -12.04 18.92
C ALA A 24 -8.62 -13.10 19.52
N ASP A 25 -7.34 -13.08 19.13
CA ASP A 25 -6.18 -13.60 19.86
C ASP A 25 -4.86 -13.11 19.19
N ALA A 26 -4.37 -11.94 19.61
CA ALA A 26 -3.24 -11.26 18.98
C ALA A 26 -1.90 -11.99 19.11
N ALA A 27 -1.60 -12.86 18.14
CA ALA A 27 -0.24 -13.15 17.70
C ALA A 27 0.15 -12.16 16.58
N GLY A 28 1.36 -11.59 16.64
CA GLY A 28 1.83 -10.51 15.77
C GLY A 28 1.51 -10.75 14.29
N ALA A 29 0.88 -9.76 13.65
CA ALA A 29 0.42 -9.86 12.27
C ALA A 29 1.61 -10.05 11.33
N LYS A 30 1.56 -11.07 10.46
CA LYS A 30 2.63 -11.36 9.52
C LYS A 30 2.34 -10.72 8.17
N PRO A 31 3.30 -10.02 7.54
CA PRO A 31 3.17 -9.59 6.16
C PRO A 31 2.90 -10.79 5.25
N ILE A 32 1.80 -10.74 4.49
CA ILE A 32 1.46 -11.73 3.47
C ILE A 32 1.62 -11.15 2.06
N ALA A 33 1.59 -9.83 1.92
CA ALA A 33 2.00 -9.16 0.71
C ALA A 33 2.55 -7.77 0.99
N VAL A 34 3.52 -7.34 0.18
CA VAL A 34 4.11 -6.01 0.23
C VAL A 34 4.07 -5.42 -1.18
N LEU A 35 3.40 -4.28 -1.32
CA LEU A 35 3.53 -3.43 -2.48
C LEU A 35 4.67 -2.44 -2.22
N SER A 36 5.75 -2.60 -2.95
CA SER A 36 6.92 -1.73 -2.96
C SER A 36 6.79 -0.70 -4.07
N LEU A 37 7.05 0.56 -3.74
CA LEU A 37 7.26 1.63 -4.71
C LEU A 37 8.64 2.25 -4.48
N THR A 38 9.36 2.56 -5.56
CA THR A 38 10.61 3.30 -5.48
C THR A 38 10.38 4.76 -5.05
N SER A 39 11.47 5.49 -4.84
CA SER A 39 11.44 6.89 -4.47
C SER A 39 10.71 7.73 -5.53
N HIS A 40 10.10 8.83 -5.09
CA HIS A 40 9.43 9.74 -6.01
C HIS A 40 10.40 10.40 -6.99
N ASP A 41 11.61 10.71 -6.53
CA ASP A 41 12.68 11.24 -7.36
C ASP A 41 13.07 10.25 -8.46
N ASP A 42 13.21 8.96 -8.12
CA ASP A 42 13.46 7.92 -9.10
C ASP A 42 12.29 7.79 -10.08
N LEU A 43 11.04 7.82 -9.59
CA LEU A 43 9.86 7.76 -10.47
C LEU A 43 9.80 8.92 -11.47
N LYS A 44 10.28 10.11 -11.10
CA LYS A 44 10.31 11.31 -11.96
C LYS A 44 11.52 11.39 -12.90
N GLY A 45 12.67 10.85 -12.49
CA GLY A 45 13.98 11.14 -13.08
C GLY A 45 14.25 10.61 -14.49
N ASP A 46 13.46 9.67 -15.02
CA ASP A 46 13.67 9.16 -16.39
C ASP A 46 12.75 9.83 -17.41
N THR A 47 13.28 10.05 -18.60
CA THR A 47 12.71 10.78 -19.74
C THR A 47 11.37 10.22 -20.29
N GLY A 48 10.81 9.18 -19.65
CA GLY A 48 9.47 8.63 -19.92
C GLY A 48 8.40 8.93 -18.86
N GLY A 49 8.79 9.45 -17.68
CA GLY A 49 7.90 9.78 -16.55
C GLY A 49 7.02 8.63 -16.03
N LEU A 50 6.25 8.90 -14.97
CA LEU A 50 5.20 8.02 -14.44
C LEU A 50 4.12 7.66 -15.48
N GLY A 51 4.00 8.47 -16.55
CA GLY A 51 3.15 8.19 -17.71
C GLY A 51 3.49 6.90 -18.46
N THR A 52 4.73 6.39 -18.35
CA THR A 52 5.11 5.09 -18.92
C THR A 52 4.65 3.94 -18.03
N LEU A 53 4.73 4.08 -16.71
CA LEU A 53 4.19 3.08 -15.77
C LEU A 53 2.67 3.01 -15.85
N ALA A 54 1.96 4.15 -15.90
CA ALA A 54 0.50 4.18 -16.05
C ALA A 54 -0.02 3.52 -17.36
N ARG A 55 0.87 3.27 -18.32
CA ARG A 55 0.59 2.57 -19.59
C ARG A 55 0.98 1.10 -19.58
N VAL A 56 1.57 0.60 -18.48
CA VAL A 56 1.82 -0.83 -18.31
C VAL A 56 0.46 -1.53 -18.40
N PRO A 57 0.24 -2.36 -19.44
CA PRO A 57 -0.97 -3.17 -19.50
C PRO A 57 -0.98 -4.02 -18.23
N ASP A 58 -2.14 -4.08 -17.58
CA ASP A 58 -2.40 -4.84 -16.36
C ASP A 58 -2.05 -4.16 -15.01
N LEU A 59 -1.51 -2.93 -14.96
CA LEU A 59 -1.48 -2.20 -13.68
C LEU A 59 -2.92 -1.90 -13.19
N PRO A 60 -3.21 -2.10 -11.89
CA PRO A 60 -4.53 -1.80 -11.34
C PRO A 60 -4.89 -0.33 -11.51
N THR A 61 -6.14 -0.02 -11.90
CA THR A 61 -6.62 1.35 -12.13
C THR A 61 -6.43 2.27 -10.92
N TRP A 62 -6.56 1.73 -9.71
CA TRP A 62 -6.32 2.51 -8.49
C TRP A 62 -4.84 2.86 -8.37
N LEU A 63 -3.92 1.94 -8.68
CA LEU A 63 -2.47 2.13 -8.62
C LEU A 63 -1.99 3.10 -9.70
N SER A 64 -2.50 2.99 -10.93
CA SER A 64 -2.20 3.99 -11.97
C SER A 64 -2.74 5.39 -11.61
N SER A 65 -3.88 5.46 -10.91
CA SER A 65 -4.41 6.72 -10.37
C SER A 65 -3.54 7.30 -9.25
N VAL A 66 -2.97 6.45 -8.38
CA VAL A 66 -1.94 6.84 -7.40
C VAL A 66 -0.76 7.47 -8.11
N LEU A 67 -0.14 6.72 -9.03
CA LEU A 67 1.09 7.12 -9.71
C LEU A 67 0.93 8.44 -10.46
N ARG A 68 -0.18 8.63 -11.19
CA ARG A 68 -0.46 9.86 -11.93
C ARG A 68 -0.50 11.10 -11.04
N VAL A 69 -1.06 10.96 -9.84
CA VAL A 69 -1.23 12.08 -8.93
C VAL A 69 0.08 12.50 -8.32
N PHE A 70 0.91 11.51 -7.96
CA PHE A 70 2.26 11.77 -7.51
C PHE A 70 3.09 12.43 -8.61
N ASP A 71 2.91 12.05 -9.89
CA ASP A 71 3.58 12.69 -11.03
C ASP A 71 3.29 14.20 -11.11
N GLU A 72 2.03 14.57 -10.87
CA GLU A 72 1.58 15.97 -10.87
C GLU A 72 2.16 16.80 -9.70
N GLY A 73 2.91 16.19 -8.77
CA GLY A 73 3.61 16.87 -7.69
C GLY A 73 2.71 17.51 -6.65
N LYS A 74 1.42 17.17 -6.64
CA LYS A 74 0.42 17.73 -5.73
C LYS A 74 0.52 17.04 -4.37
N GLY A 75 0.68 17.83 -3.30
CA GLY A 75 0.67 17.35 -1.92
C GLY A 75 1.91 16.57 -1.49
N ALA A 76 3.08 16.93 -2.02
CA ALA A 76 4.35 16.22 -1.82
C ALA A 76 5.44 17.07 -1.15
N SER A 77 5.17 18.33 -0.77
CA SER A 77 6.23 19.23 -0.28
C SER A 77 6.83 18.78 1.06
N GLY A 78 6.02 18.14 1.89
CA GLY A 78 6.41 17.54 3.17
C GLY A 78 6.92 16.09 3.07
N LEU A 79 6.81 15.44 1.91
CA LEU A 79 7.32 14.08 1.71
C LEU A 79 8.83 14.09 1.46
N ASP A 80 9.51 13.04 1.88
CA ASP A 80 10.88 12.79 1.46
C ASP A 80 10.88 12.00 0.16
N ALA A 81 10.98 12.73 -0.95
CA ALA A 81 10.92 12.18 -2.30
C ALA A 81 12.07 11.21 -2.64
N SER A 82 13.13 11.16 -1.83
CA SER A 82 14.31 10.31 -2.07
C SER A 82 14.19 8.90 -1.47
N ARG A 83 13.20 8.67 -0.61
CA ARG A 83 12.97 7.38 0.07
C ARG A 83 11.82 6.59 -0.57
N PRO A 84 11.87 5.24 -0.50
CA PRO A 84 10.79 4.40 -1.02
C PRO A 84 9.58 4.41 -0.08
N TRP A 85 8.46 3.89 -0.58
CA TRP A 85 7.19 3.84 0.13
C TRP A 85 6.44 2.58 -0.26
N GLY A 86 5.37 2.26 0.45
CA GLY A 86 4.70 1.00 0.20
C GLY A 86 3.40 0.78 0.95
N VAL A 87 2.81 -0.37 0.66
CA VAL A 87 1.63 -0.90 1.34
C VAL A 87 1.96 -2.30 1.83
N VAL A 88 1.66 -2.57 3.08
CA VAL A 88 1.79 -3.89 3.70
C VAL A 88 0.40 -4.45 3.88
N LEU A 89 0.17 -5.63 3.30
CA LEU A 89 -0.97 -6.47 3.62
C LEU A 89 -0.48 -7.54 4.59
N GLN A 90 -1.15 -7.68 5.71
CA GLN A 90 -0.75 -8.58 6.78
C GLN A 90 -1.93 -9.39 7.30
N LEU A 91 -1.61 -10.59 7.77
CA LEU A 91 -2.56 -11.51 8.37
C LEU A 91 -2.14 -11.80 9.81
N GLY A 92 -3.01 -11.42 10.74
CA GLY A 92 -3.03 -11.95 12.10
C GLY A 92 -4.40 -12.58 12.34
N ASP A 93 -5.06 -12.14 13.41
CA ASP A 93 -6.48 -12.39 13.72
C ASP A 93 -7.47 -12.06 12.61
N ARG A 94 -7.08 -11.10 11.78
CA ARG A 94 -7.82 -10.64 10.62
C ARG A 94 -6.84 -10.18 9.56
N LEU A 95 -7.37 -10.08 8.36
CA LEU A 95 -6.70 -9.45 7.25
C LEU A 95 -6.73 -7.92 7.44
N SER A 96 -5.57 -7.30 7.32
CA SER A 96 -5.38 -5.85 7.52
C SER A 96 -4.33 -5.30 6.58
N ALA A 97 -4.39 -3.99 6.34
CA ALA A 97 -3.41 -3.31 5.51
C ALA A 97 -3.06 -1.94 6.10
N TYR A 98 -1.80 -1.55 5.94
CA TYR A 98 -1.38 -0.17 6.16
C TYR A 98 -0.43 0.28 5.05
N ALA A 99 -0.50 1.55 4.71
CA ALA A 99 0.49 2.22 3.86
C ALA A 99 1.53 2.90 4.74
N PHE A 100 2.74 3.10 4.20
CA PHE A 100 3.76 3.93 4.82
C PHE A 100 4.37 4.87 3.78
N VAL A 101 4.60 6.11 4.20
CA VAL A 101 5.20 7.16 3.36
C VAL A 101 6.30 7.89 4.13
N PRO A 102 7.44 8.18 3.48
CA PRO A 102 8.54 8.86 4.12
C PRO A 102 8.22 10.36 4.20
N VAL A 103 8.43 10.93 5.38
CA VAL A 103 8.12 12.33 5.67
C VAL A 103 9.42 13.04 5.99
N ARG A 104 9.59 14.23 5.41
CA ARG A 104 10.67 15.16 5.73
C ARG A 104 10.16 16.31 6.61
N ASP A 105 8.93 16.74 6.36
CA ASP A 105 8.28 17.83 7.08
C ASP A 105 6.77 17.53 7.19
N ALA A 106 6.35 17.11 8.39
CA ALA A 106 4.95 16.75 8.65
C ALA A 106 4.02 17.97 8.62
N GLU A 107 4.50 19.16 8.99
CA GLU A 107 3.70 20.39 9.00
C GLU A 107 3.41 20.83 7.57
N SER A 108 4.44 20.85 6.71
CA SER A 108 4.27 21.11 5.27
C SER A 108 3.35 20.08 4.61
N LEU A 109 3.43 18.80 5.00
CA LEU A 109 2.53 17.78 4.48
C LEU A 109 1.07 18.02 4.93
N LEU A 110 0.83 18.38 6.18
CA LEU A 110 -0.53 18.67 6.65
C LEU A 110 -1.10 19.91 5.96
N TRP A 111 -0.28 20.95 5.77
CA TRP A 111 -0.66 22.15 5.03
C TRP A 111 -1.10 21.82 3.59
N ASP A 112 -0.33 20.95 2.92
CA ASP A 112 -0.62 20.45 1.58
C ASP A 112 -1.95 19.66 1.49
N LEU A 113 -2.43 19.15 2.63
CA LEU A 113 -3.62 18.31 2.74
C LEU A 113 -4.84 19.04 3.33
N ASP A 114 -4.68 20.28 3.79
CA ASP A 114 -5.70 21.03 4.54
C ASP A 114 -7.04 21.14 3.79
N GLU A 115 -7.01 21.37 2.47
CA GLU A 115 -8.23 21.43 1.63
C GLU A 115 -9.04 20.09 1.59
N HIS A 116 -8.53 19.03 2.20
CA HIS A 116 -9.03 17.65 2.04
C HIS A 116 -9.23 16.91 3.35
N ILE A 117 -8.66 17.46 4.41
CA ILE A 117 -8.87 17.01 5.76
C ILE A 117 -9.87 17.96 6.38
N ASP A 118 -11.06 17.45 6.70
CA ASP A 118 -12.09 18.19 7.43
C ASP A 118 -11.71 18.33 8.90
N ALA A 119 -11.16 17.25 9.48
CA ALA A 119 -10.72 17.23 10.86
C ALA A 119 -9.59 16.22 11.09
N THR A 120 -8.72 16.53 12.04
CA THR A 120 -7.82 15.57 12.67
C THR A 120 -8.10 15.51 14.17
N GLU A 121 -8.10 14.30 14.73
CA GLU A 121 -8.29 14.06 16.15
C GLU A 121 -7.21 13.09 16.64
N GLU A 122 -6.39 13.49 17.61
CA GLU A 122 -5.44 12.57 18.23
C GLU A 122 -6.19 11.54 19.10
N VAL A 123 -5.97 10.25 18.81
CA VAL A 123 -6.69 9.12 19.44
C VAL A 123 -5.75 8.14 20.16
N GLY A 124 -4.53 8.60 20.46
CA GLY A 124 -3.54 7.97 21.35
C GLY A 124 -2.13 7.86 20.73
N SER A 125 -1.07 7.96 21.55
CA SER A 125 0.36 7.71 21.22
C SER A 125 0.75 7.93 19.75
N ASP A 126 0.64 9.19 19.30
CA ASP A 126 1.00 9.64 17.93
C ASP A 126 0.11 9.11 16.80
N VAL A 127 -1.08 8.61 17.13
CA VAL A 127 -2.13 8.17 16.19
C VAL A 127 -3.24 9.22 16.11
N TYR A 128 -3.55 9.61 14.88
CA TYR A 128 -4.55 10.59 14.52
C TYR A 128 -5.65 9.93 13.71
N ARG A 129 -6.90 10.18 14.08
CA ARG A 129 -8.03 9.96 13.20
C ARG A 129 -8.10 11.13 12.22
N VAL A 130 -8.13 10.83 10.93
CA VAL A 130 -8.19 11.80 9.85
C VAL A 130 -9.54 11.65 9.15
N THR A 131 -10.37 12.67 9.25
CA THR A 131 -11.65 12.77 8.57
C THR A 131 -11.45 13.57 7.29
N GLY A 132 -11.76 12.98 6.14
CA GLY A 132 -11.70 13.66 4.86
C GLY A 132 -12.93 14.55 4.63
N THR A 133 -12.80 15.54 3.74
CA THR A 133 -13.91 16.43 3.33
C THR A 133 -15.04 15.73 2.58
N GLN A 134 -14.81 14.48 2.13
CA GLN A 134 -15.85 13.64 1.55
C GLN A 134 -16.56 12.81 2.64
N PRO A 135 -17.90 12.77 2.65
CA PRO A 135 -18.66 11.99 3.63
C PRO A 135 -18.23 10.52 3.69
N GLY A 136 -18.02 9.99 4.89
CA GLY A 136 -17.67 8.59 5.13
C GLY A 136 -16.22 8.22 4.83
N LYS A 137 -15.35 9.18 4.52
CA LYS A 137 -13.91 8.96 4.38
C LYS A 137 -13.21 9.23 5.72
N GLN A 138 -12.98 8.17 6.48
CA GLN A 138 -12.18 8.24 7.70
C GLN A 138 -11.00 7.26 7.59
N LEU A 139 -9.84 7.73 8.02
CA LEU A 139 -8.61 6.95 8.11
C LEU A 139 -7.95 7.20 9.46
N TYR A 140 -6.93 6.40 9.76
CA TYR A 140 -6.04 6.61 10.88
C TYR A 140 -4.63 6.80 10.33
N ALA A 141 -3.91 7.78 10.86
CA ALA A 141 -2.51 8.03 10.55
C ALA A 141 -1.69 7.93 11.83
N ARG A 142 -0.50 7.32 11.78
CA ARG A 142 0.45 7.30 12.88
C ARG A 142 1.76 7.91 12.43
N LEU A 143 2.24 8.91 13.16
CA LEU A 143 3.60 9.42 12.97
C LEU A 143 4.56 8.59 13.83
N LYS A 144 5.66 8.13 13.23
CA LYS A 144 6.68 7.37 13.94
C LYS A 144 8.04 7.58 13.28
N GLY A 145 8.89 8.38 13.92
CA GLY A 145 10.12 8.87 13.30
C GLY A 145 9.82 9.68 12.03
N ASP A 146 10.57 9.41 10.97
CA ASP A 146 10.44 10.11 9.68
C ASP A 146 9.45 9.40 8.73
N TRP A 147 8.43 8.74 9.28
CA TRP A 147 7.42 7.98 8.55
C TRP A 147 6.01 8.31 9.04
N ILE A 148 5.08 8.37 8.08
CA ILE A 148 3.65 8.31 8.35
C ILE A 148 3.15 6.95 7.91
N TYR A 149 2.44 6.29 8.82
CA TYR A 149 1.68 5.08 8.55
C TYR A 149 0.21 5.42 8.43
N VAL A 150 -0.53 4.79 7.52
CA VAL A 150 -1.96 5.03 7.36
C VAL A 150 -2.71 3.73 7.20
N ALA A 151 -3.81 3.59 7.96
CA ALA A 151 -4.71 2.46 7.90
C ALA A 151 -6.18 2.90 7.93
N ASP A 152 -7.12 1.99 7.64
CA ASP A 152 -8.56 2.21 7.84
C ASP A 152 -8.96 2.07 9.32
N ARG A 153 -8.18 1.33 10.10
CA ARG A 153 -8.42 1.02 11.51
C ARG A 153 -7.21 1.38 12.34
N ARG A 154 -7.45 1.97 13.50
CA ARG A 154 -6.41 2.36 14.45
C ARG A 154 -5.54 1.18 14.87
N GLU A 155 -6.15 0.01 15.09
CA GLU A 155 -5.47 -1.17 15.63
C GLU A 155 -4.41 -1.71 14.65
N ASP A 156 -4.60 -1.48 13.35
CA ASP A 156 -3.68 -1.93 12.30
C ASP A 156 -2.37 -1.11 12.29
N LEU A 157 -2.32 -0.01 13.06
CA LEU A 157 -1.13 0.84 13.25
C LEU A 157 -0.38 0.57 14.57
N SER A 158 -0.82 -0.40 15.37
CA SER A 158 -0.27 -0.66 16.71
C SER A 158 1.17 -1.19 16.68
N ASP A 159 1.49 -2.06 15.73
CA ASP A 159 2.77 -2.79 15.61
C ASP A 159 3.48 -2.52 14.28
N VAL A 160 3.51 -1.24 13.86
CA VAL A 160 4.25 -0.83 12.66
C VAL A 160 5.74 -0.75 12.95
N ALA A 161 6.55 -1.12 11.96
CA ALA A 161 8.01 -1.09 12.04
C ALA A 161 8.57 0.31 12.40
N ASP A 162 9.80 0.39 12.90
CA ASP A 162 10.49 1.69 13.02
C ASP A 162 10.98 2.17 11.64
N ASP A 163 11.52 1.24 10.85
CA ASP A 163 11.92 1.43 9.46
C ASP A 163 11.14 0.48 8.54
N PRO A 164 10.07 0.95 7.89
CA PRO A 164 9.26 0.12 7.00
C PRO A 164 9.92 -0.11 5.64
N ALA A 165 10.97 0.64 5.28
CA ALA A 165 11.71 0.39 4.04
C ALA A 165 12.38 -0.99 4.06
N GLY A 166 12.72 -1.51 5.25
CA GLY A 166 13.21 -2.88 5.43
C GLY A 166 12.22 -3.94 4.95
N LEU A 167 10.91 -3.68 5.05
CA LEU A 167 9.86 -4.60 4.60
C LEU A 167 9.82 -4.76 3.07
N LEU A 168 10.40 -3.80 2.34
CA LEU A 168 10.46 -3.85 0.88
C LEU A 168 11.52 -4.82 0.37
N SER A 169 12.41 -5.34 1.23
CA SER A 169 13.42 -6.36 0.87
C SER A 169 14.26 -6.01 -0.37
N GLY A 170 14.49 -4.72 -0.61
CA GLY A 170 15.24 -4.22 -1.77
C GLY A 170 14.49 -4.26 -3.11
N LEU A 171 13.19 -4.60 -3.13
CA LEU A 171 12.35 -4.57 -4.33
C LEU A 171 12.33 -3.18 -4.97
N ASN A 172 12.26 -2.13 -4.15
CA ASN A 172 12.34 -0.73 -4.55
C ASN A 172 13.63 -0.34 -5.28
N LYS A 173 14.71 -1.11 -5.14
CA LYS A 173 15.97 -0.89 -5.87
C LYS A 173 16.00 -1.63 -7.20
N LYS A 174 15.23 -2.72 -7.31
CA LYS A 174 15.17 -3.58 -8.50
C LYS A 174 14.09 -3.10 -9.47
N TYR A 175 12.98 -2.62 -8.94
CA TYR A 175 11.75 -2.26 -9.64
C TYR A 175 11.25 -0.90 -9.17
N ASP A 176 10.59 -0.17 -10.06
CA ASP A 176 9.91 1.08 -9.70
C ASP A 176 8.63 0.80 -8.93
N VAL A 177 7.96 -0.30 -9.27
CA VAL A 177 6.78 -0.83 -8.57
C VAL A 177 6.95 -2.34 -8.49
N ALA A 178 6.71 -2.95 -7.33
CA ALA A 178 6.68 -4.40 -7.20
C ALA A 178 5.66 -4.85 -6.18
N LEU A 179 4.92 -5.91 -6.49
CA LEU A 179 4.10 -6.64 -5.54
C LEU A 179 4.81 -7.95 -5.19
N CYS A 180 5.03 -8.16 -3.91
CA CYS A 180 5.57 -9.39 -3.38
C CYS A 180 4.54 -10.06 -2.48
N VAL A 181 4.33 -11.36 -2.64
CA VAL A 181 3.40 -12.16 -1.83
C VAL A 181 4.21 -13.23 -1.10
N GLU A 182 4.11 -13.24 0.22
CA GLU A 182 4.76 -14.23 1.11
C GLU A 182 3.80 -15.42 1.27
N THR A 183 3.83 -16.35 0.33
CA THR A 183 2.95 -17.52 0.32
C THR A 183 3.12 -18.39 1.56
N GLY A 184 4.33 -18.45 2.14
CA GLY A 184 4.58 -19.16 3.39
C GLY A 184 3.89 -18.56 4.63
N ASN A 185 3.48 -17.29 4.58
CA ASN A 185 2.73 -16.64 5.66
C ASN A 185 1.21 -16.76 5.50
N ILE A 186 0.74 -17.41 4.43
CA ILE A 186 -0.68 -17.58 4.13
C ILE A 186 -1.12 -18.98 4.60
N PRO A 187 -1.97 -19.11 5.62
CA PRO A 187 -2.51 -20.39 6.03
C PRO A 187 -3.30 -21.08 4.91
N GLU A 188 -3.19 -22.40 4.81
CA GLU A 188 -3.75 -23.19 3.71
C GLU A 188 -5.27 -22.99 3.54
N LYS A 189 -6.00 -22.91 4.66
CA LYS A 189 -7.47 -22.77 4.68
C LYS A 189 -7.92 -21.40 4.19
N GLU A 190 -7.17 -20.34 4.51
CA GLU A 190 -7.44 -18.96 4.14
C GLU A 190 -6.84 -18.59 2.77
N GLY A 191 -5.87 -19.38 2.28
CA GLY A 191 -5.06 -19.01 1.13
C GLY A 191 -5.84 -18.80 -0.15
N ARG A 192 -6.84 -19.63 -0.43
CA ARG A 192 -7.69 -19.41 -1.61
C ARG A 192 -8.47 -18.09 -1.55
N ALA A 193 -8.98 -17.73 -0.38
CA ALA A 193 -9.73 -16.48 -0.22
C ALA A 193 -8.82 -15.25 -0.34
N ILE A 194 -7.62 -15.31 0.25
CA ILE A 194 -6.61 -14.25 0.19
C ILE A 194 -6.08 -14.07 -1.23
N ILE A 195 -5.76 -15.17 -1.93
CA ILE A 195 -5.30 -15.13 -3.32
C ILE A 195 -6.40 -14.58 -4.24
N ASN A 196 -7.66 -14.99 -4.05
CA ASN A 196 -8.78 -14.46 -4.82
C ASN A 196 -8.93 -12.95 -4.58
N LEU A 197 -8.82 -12.50 -3.33
CA LEU A 197 -8.90 -11.09 -2.99
C LEU A 197 -7.74 -10.29 -3.61
N LEU A 198 -6.52 -10.82 -3.58
CA LEU A 198 -5.39 -10.23 -4.28
C LEU A 198 -5.64 -10.20 -5.81
N GLY A 199 -6.16 -11.27 -6.39
CA GLY A 199 -6.52 -11.33 -7.81
C GLY A 199 -7.60 -10.33 -8.21
N ASP A 200 -8.58 -10.10 -7.34
CA ASP A 200 -9.63 -9.10 -7.57
C ASP A 200 -9.12 -7.66 -7.46
N LYS A 201 -8.16 -7.40 -6.54
CA LYS A 201 -7.59 -6.07 -6.31
C LYS A 201 -6.47 -5.69 -7.26
N PHE A 202 -5.70 -6.68 -7.71
CA PHE A 202 -4.52 -6.50 -8.56
C PHE A 202 -4.68 -7.02 -9.99
N GLY A 203 -5.86 -7.57 -10.34
CA GLY A 203 -6.30 -7.74 -11.72
C GLY A 203 -5.76 -8.95 -12.48
N SER A 204 -5.67 -8.80 -13.81
CA SER A 204 -5.20 -9.82 -14.77
C SER A 204 -3.76 -10.24 -14.53
N VAL A 205 -2.87 -9.37 -14.02
CA VAL A 205 -1.46 -9.74 -13.75
C VAL A 205 -1.37 -10.97 -12.86
N ILE A 206 -2.07 -10.93 -11.71
CA ILE A 206 -2.10 -12.04 -10.78
C ILE A 206 -2.78 -13.23 -11.44
N ARG A 207 -3.86 -13.06 -12.20
CA ARG A 207 -4.56 -14.16 -12.91
C ARG A 207 -3.87 -14.71 -14.15
N GLN A 208 -2.88 -14.01 -14.71
CA GLN A 208 -2.19 -14.37 -15.95
C GLN A 208 -0.84 -14.99 -15.64
N HIS A 209 -0.19 -14.59 -14.54
CA HIS A 209 0.91 -15.35 -13.92
C HIS A 209 0.40 -16.49 -13.04
N ALA A 210 -0.78 -16.34 -12.42
CA ALA A 210 -1.53 -17.44 -11.83
C ALA A 210 -2.47 -18.03 -12.90
N SER A 211 -1.92 -18.74 -13.89
CA SER A 211 -2.71 -19.52 -14.85
C SER A 211 -3.74 -20.45 -14.18
N GLU A 212 -4.72 -21.00 -14.91
CA GLU A 212 -5.59 -22.07 -14.38
C GLU A 212 -4.76 -23.29 -13.89
N GLU A 213 -3.62 -23.54 -14.54
CA GLU A 213 -2.59 -24.46 -14.06
C GLU A 213 -1.91 -23.97 -12.79
N ALA A 214 -1.69 -22.67 -12.60
CA ALA A 214 -1.21 -22.08 -11.35
C ALA A 214 -2.27 -22.02 -10.25
N LEU A 215 -3.57 -22.09 -10.50
CA LEU A 215 -4.56 -22.28 -9.41
C LEU A 215 -4.59 -23.74 -8.94
N HIS A 216 -4.32 -24.68 -9.85
CA HIS A 216 -4.05 -26.09 -9.52
C HIS A 216 -2.65 -26.29 -8.90
N PHE A 217 -1.64 -25.58 -9.44
CA PHE A 217 -0.25 -25.57 -9.01
C PHE A 217 -0.03 -24.61 -7.86
N LEU A 218 -0.92 -23.69 -7.47
CA LEU A 218 -0.85 -22.94 -6.20
C LEU A 218 -1.23 -23.86 -5.05
N GLY A 219 -2.09 -24.85 -5.27
CA GLY A 219 -2.22 -25.99 -4.34
C GLY A 219 -0.90 -26.75 -4.15
N GLU A 220 -0.07 -26.84 -5.19
CA GLU A 220 1.28 -27.45 -5.16
C GLU A 220 2.44 -26.46 -4.88
N ALA A 221 2.25 -25.16 -5.05
CA ALA A 221 3.27 -24.11 -5.02
C ALA A 221 3.18 -23.24 -3.77
N LEU A 222 2.01 -23.21 -3.12
CA LEU A 222 1.95 -22.99 -1.67
C LEU A 222 2.84 -24.01 -0.93
N ASN A 223 3.15 -25.16 -1.55
CA ASN A 223 4.15 -26.13 -1.07
C ASN A 223 5.57 -25.98 -1.68
N ALA A 224 5.81 -25.13 -2.70
CA ALA A 224 7.08 -25.13 -3.46
C ALA A 224 7.83 -23.77 -3.53
N SER A 225 7.19 -22.63 -3.27
CA SER A 225 7.87 -21.33 -3.18
C SER A 225 7.38 -20.57 -1.96
N GLU A 226 8.30 -20.06 -1.15
CA GLU A 226 7.98 -19.24 0.04
C GLU A 226 7.48 -17.84 -0.33
N GLN A 227 7.79 -17.37 -1.56
CA GLN A 227 7.52 -16.00 -2.02
C GLN A 227 7.22 -15.96 -3.53
N VAL A 228 6.34 -15.04 -3.95
CA VAL A 228 6.06 -14.72 -5.37
C VAL A 228 6.21 -13.21 -5.58
N THR A 229 7.06 -12.79 -6.52
CA THR A 229 7.31 -11.37 -6.83
C THR A 229 6.90 -11.04 -8.25
N MET A 230 6.14 -9.95 -8.40
CA MET A 230 5.85 -9.29 -9.68
C MET A 230 6.42 -7.87 -9.62
N GLY A 231 7.27 -7.51 -10.57
CA GLY A 231 7.96 -6.22 -10.55
C GLY A 231 7.98 -5.56 -11.93
N TRP A 232 7.84 -4.24 -11.93
CA TRP A 232 7.86 -3.40 -13.12
C TRP A 232 8.96 -2.36 -13.00
N LYS A 233 9.68 -2.15 -14.10
CA LYS A 233 10.71 -1.13 -14.21
C LYS A 233 10.48 -0.35 -15.50
N LYS A 234 10.61 0.97 -15.45
CA LYS A 234 10.68 1.86 -16.61
C LYS A 234 11.93 1.52 -17.42
N HIS A 235 11.78 1.53 -18.75
CA HIS A 235 12.86 1.28 -19.71
C HIS A 235 13.41 2.59 -20.25
#